data_AF-A0A519LIP0-F1
#
_entry.id   AF-A0A519LIP0-F1
#
_cell.length_a   1.000
_cell.length_b   1.000
_cell.length_c   1.000
_cell.angle_alpha   90.00
_cell.angle_beta   90.00
_cell.angle_gamma   90.00
#
_symmetry.space_group_name_H-M   'P 1'
#
loop_
_entity.id
_entity.type
_entity.pdbx_description
1 polymer ?
#
loop_
_entity_poly.entity_id
_entity_poly.type
_entity_poly.pdbx_seq_one_letter_code
_entity_poly.pdbx_strand_id
1 'polypeptide(L)'
;MSETPSKEDELAGTEQPFVQHLMELRDRLVKALIAIAIAAAILFFFPGPGALYDFLAAPLVAHLPKGATLIATSVISPFMVPLKILLMSAFLLALP
;
A
#
# COMPACT_ATOMS: atom_id res chain seq x y z
N MET A 1 -33.01 27.69 43.08
CA MET A 1 -31.70 27.94 42.44
C MET A 1 -30.78 26.83 42.90
N SER A 2 -30.69 25.74 42.15
CA SER A 2 -29.79 24.63 42.46
C SER A 2 -28.62 24.72 41.50
N GLU A 3 -27.56 25.42 41.92
CA GLU A 3 -26.29 25.44 41.20
C GLU A 3 -25.68 24.05 41.33
N THR A 4 -25.74 23.28 40.25
CA THR A 4 -25.03 22.00 40.13
C THR A 4 -23.61 22.36 39.73
N PRO A 5 -22.55 21.93 40.45
CA PRO A 5 -21.20 22.33 40.11
C PRO A 5 -20.85 21.75 38.73
N SER A 6 -20.33 22.60 37.84
CA SER A 6 -19.81 22.19 36.55
C SER A 6 -18.74 21.12 36.79
N LYS A 7 -18.96 19.91 36.27
CA LYS A 7 -17.93 18.87 36.24
C LYS A 7 -16.72 19.46 35.53
N GLU A 8 -15.67 19.72 36.29
CA GLU A 8 -14.35 20.03 35.73
C GLU A 8 -14.01 18.90 34.76
N ASP A 9 -13.64 19.27 33.55
CA ASP A 9 -13.27 18.36 32.47
C ASP A 9 -12.02 17.58 32.87
N GLU A 10 -12.22 16.41 33.48
CA GLU A 10 -11.18 15.52 34.03
C GLU A 10 -10.16 15.06 32.96
N LEU A 11 -10.42 15.37 31.67
CA LEU A 11 -9.59 14.99 30.53
C LEU A 11 -8.81 16.16 29.91
N ALA A 12 -8.99 17.39 30.38
CA ALA A 12 -8.38 18.59 29.79
C ALA A 12 -6.83 18.58 29.76
N GLY A 13 -6.18 17.76 30.61
CA GLY A 13 -4.73 17.54 30.59
C GLY A 13 -4.26 16.32 29.78
N THR A 14 -5.14 15.36 29.51
CA THR A 14 -4.83 14.09 28.81
C THR A 14 -5.22 14.09 27.33
N GLU A 15 -6.08 14.99 26.85
CA GLU A 15 -6.45 15.04 25.42
C GLU A 15 -5.35 15.59 24.51
N GLN A 16 -4.55 16.55 24.99
CA GLN A 16 -3.41 17.08 24.24
C GLN A 16 -2.44 15.97 23.75
N PRO A 17 -1.99 15.01 24.59
CA PRO A 17 -1.09 13.96 24.13
C PRO A 17 -1.75 12.96 23.16
N PHE A 18 -3.06 12.67 23.26
CA PHE A 18 -3.72 11.78 22.29
C PHE A 18 -3.80 12.38 20.89
N VAL A 19 -4.15 13.66 20.79
CA VAL A 19 -4.19 14.37 19.51
C VAL A 19 -2.80 14.44 18.88
N GLN A 20 -1.75 14.65 19.69
CA GLN A 20 -0.37 14.65 19.20
C GLN A 20 0.05 13.29 18.61
N HIS A 21 -0.27 12.16 19.27
CA HIS A 21 0.02 10.83 18.72
C HIS A 21 -0.73 10.55 17.42
N LEU A 22 -2.01 10.94 17.31
CA LEU A 22 -2.78 10.81 16.08
C LEU A 22 -2.21 11.67 14.95
N MET A 23 -1.75 12.89 15.26
CA MET A 23 -1.10 13.75 14.29
C MET A 23 0.22 13.16 13.80
N GLU A 24 1.03 12.56 14.68
CA GLU A 24 2.25 11.87 14.29
C GLU A 24 1.96 10.66 13.40
N LEU A 25 0.97 9.84 13.77
CA LEU A 25 0.55 8.70 12.96
C LEU A 25 0.10 9.15 11.56
N ARG A 26 -0.70 10.21 11.47
CA ARG A 26 -1.13 10.81 10.20
C ARG A 26 0.08 11.24 9.37
N ASP A 27 1.01 11.96 9.98
CA ASP A 27 2.17 12.51 9.28
C ASP A 27 3.08 11.39 8.74
N ARG A 28 3.30 10.33 9.54
CA ARG A 28 4.03 9.13 9.12
C ARG A 28 3.29 8.36 8.01
N LEU A 29 1.97 8.21 8.13
CA LEU A 29 1.15 7.52 7.13
C LEU A 29 1.17 8.25 5.79
N VAL A 30 1.02 9.58 5.78
CA VAL A 30 1.08 10.39 4.56
C VAL A 30 2.45 10.27 3.90
N LYS A 31 3.54 10.35 4.67
CA LYS A 31 4.90 10.15 4.16
C LYS A 31 5.10 8.76 3.55
N ALA A 32 4.61 7.71 4.21
CA ALA A 32 4.68 6.34 3.69
C ALA A 32 3.89 6.18 2.38
N LEU A 33 2.68 6.74 2.30
CA LEU A 33 1.88 6.71 1.07
C LEU A 33 2.58 7.46 -0.08
N ILE A 34 3.22 8.60 0.20
CA ILE A 34 4.00 9.33 -0.79
C ILE A 34 5.20 8.50 -1.26
N ALA A 35 5.93 7.85 -0.35
CA ALA A 35 7.05 6.98 -0.70
C ALA A 35 6.62 5.82 -1.62
N ILE A 36 5.49 5.15 -1.30
CA ILE A 36 4.91 4.10 -2.14
C ILE A 36 4.51 4.65 -3.51
N ALA A 37 3.87 5.83 -3.56
CA ALA A 37 3.45 6.45 -4.82
C ALA A 37 4.64 6.79 -5.71
N ILE A 38 5.74 7.29 -5.15
CA ILE A 38 6.98 7.56 -5.88
C ILE A 38 7.59 6.25 -6.41
N ALA A 39 7.72 5.22 -5.57
CA ALA A 39 8.24 3.92 -6.00
C ALA A 39 7.37 3.29 -7.11
N ALA A 40 6.05 3.40 -6.99
CA ALA A 40 5.11 2.93 -7.99
C ALA A 40 5.24 3.70 -9.31
N ALA A 41 5.40 5.03 -9.25
CA ALA A 41 5.63 5.84 -10.44
C ALA A 41 6.93 5.45 -11.15
N ILE A 42 8.02 5.26 -10.39
CA ILE A 42 9.31 4.82 -10.95
C ILE A 42 9.13 3.47 -11.66
N LEU A 43 8.58 2.47 -10.97
CA LEU A 43 8.35 1.14 -11.53
C LEU A 43 7.39 1.15 -12.72
N PHE A 44 6.43 2.07 -12.76
CA PHE A 44 5.47 2.21 -13.85
C PHE A 44 6.12 2.67 -15.14
N PHE A 45 7.03 3.65 -15.07
CA PHE A 45 7.77 4.12 -16.23
C PHE A 45 8.93 3.20 -16.60
N PHE A 46 9.59 2.58 -15.61
CA PHE A 46 10.70 1.67 -15.84
C PHE A 46 10.83 0.65 -14.69
N PRO A 47 10.71 -0.67 -14.93
CA PRO A 47 10.60 -1.35 -16.23
C PRO A 47 9.15 -1.48 -16.78
N GLY A 48 8.15 -1.06 -16.02
CA GLY A 48 6.72 -1.16 -16.36
C GLY A 48 6.04 -2.42 -15.81
N PRO A 49 4.70 -2.43 -15.70
CA PRO A 49 3.94 -3.53 -15.11
C PRO A 49 4.13 -4.87 -15.85
N GLY A 50 4.17 -4.84 -17.19
CA GLY A 50 4.29 -6.05 -18.01
C GLY A 50 5.64 -6.75 -17.82
N ALA A 51 6.74 -6.00 -17.87
CA ALA A 51 8.07 -6.54 -17.66
C ALA A 51 8.26 -7.10 -16.23
N LEU A 52 7.66 -6.45 -15.23
CA LEU A 52 7.63 -6.99 -13.85
C LEU A 52 6.88 -8.32 -13.78
N TYR A 53 5.72 -8.41 -14.45
CA TYR A 53 4.96 -9.65 -14.54
C TYR A 53 5.77 -10.75 -15.22
N ASP A 54 6.38 -10.47 -16.38
CA ASP A 54 7.16 -11.44 -17.14
C ASP A 54 8.35 -11.97 -16.33
N PHE A 55 9.03 -11.09 -15.59
CA PHE A 55 10.11 -11.47 -14.67
C PHE A 55 9.64 -12.45 -13.59
N LEU A 56 8.51 -12.18 -12.95
CA LEU A 56 7.94 -13.05 -11.92
C LEU A 56 7.31 -14.33 -12.49
N ALA A 57 6.81 -14.29 -13.72
CA ALA A 57 6.20 -15.43 -14.40
C ALA A 57 7.24 -16.39 -15.00
N ALA A 58 8.46 -15.92 -15.30
CA ALA A 58 9.54 -16.72 -15.86
C ALA A 58 9.78 -18.08 -15.15
N PRO A 59 9.92 -18.15 -13.81
CA PRO A 59 10.08 -19.44 -13.12
C PRO A 59 8.85 -20.33 -13.23
N LEU A 60 7.63 -19.78 -13.25
CA LEU A 60 6.41 -20.55 -13.40
C LEU A 60 6.34 -21.19 -14.79
N VAL A 61 6.68 -20.42 -15.83
CA VAL A 61 6.70 -20.92 -17.21
C VAL A 61 7.75 -22.02 -17.38
N ALA A 62 8.92 -21.89 -16.75
CA ALA A 62 9.98 -22.90 -16.82
C ALA A 62 9.59 -24.26 -16.21
N HIS A 63 8.62 -24.29 -15.29
CA HIS A 63 8.14 -25.51 -14.64
C HIS A 63 6.80 -26.02 -15.19
N LEU A 64 6.28 -25.40 -16.26
CA LEU A 64 5.07 -25.89 -16.92
C LEU A 64 5.34 -27.22 -17.64
N PRO A 65 4.35 -28.14 -17.66
CA PRO A 65 4.38 -29.30 -18.54
C PRO A 65 4.59 -28.90 -19.99
N LYS A 66 5.26 -29.76 -20.78
CA LYS A 66 5.49 -29.49 -22.20
C LYS A 66 4.15 -29.23 -22.91
N GLY A 67 4.03 -28.05 -23.54
CA GLY A 67 2.83 -27.62 -24.25
C GLY A 67 1.78 -26.89 -23.40
N ALA A 68 1.99 -26.72 -22.10
CA ALA A 68 1.13 -25.91 -21.25
C ALA A 68 1.54 -24.44 -21.28
N THR A 69 0.55 -23.54 -21.22
CA THR A 69 0.74 -22.09 -21.19
C THR A 69 -0.02 -21.48 -20.02
N LEU A 70 0.44 -20.33 -19.54
CA LEU A 70 -0.35 -19.54 -18.59
C LEU A 70 -1.60 -18.99 -19.29
N ILE A 71 -2.75 -19.12 -18.64
CA ILE A 71 -4.03 -18.61 -19.14
C ILE A 71 -4.60 -17.54 -18.19
N ALA A 72 -5.15 -16.50 -18.79
CA ALA A 72 -5.94 -15.49 -18.09
C ALA A 72 -7.34 -16.07 -17.78
N THR A 73 -7.59 -16.48 -16.54
CA THR A 73 -8.89 -17.09 -16.14
C THR A 73 -10.04 -16.09 -16.09
N SER A 74 -9.72 -14.79 -16.07
CA SER A 74 -10.70 -13.70 -16.06
C SER A 74 -10.34 -12.66 -17.11
N VAL A 75 -11.37 -12.04 -17.70
CA VAL A 75 -11.25 -11.01 -18.76
C VAL A 75 -10.38 -9.84 -18.31
N ILE A 76 -10.40 -9.49 -17.01
CA ILE A 76 -9.67 -8.33 -16.47
C ILE A 76 -8.24 -8.73 -16.03
N SER A 77 -7.93 -10.02 -15.92
CA SER A 77 -6.65 -10.48 -15.38
C SER A 77 -5.39 -10.01 -16.14
N PRO A 78 -5.39 -9.85 -17.49
CA PRO A 78 -4.22 -9.32 -18.20
C PRO A 78 -3.83 -7.90 -17.78
N PHE A 79 -4.79 -7.13 -17.24
CA PHE A 79 -4.52 -5.80 -16.73
C PHE A 79 -4.29 -5.80 -15.21
N MET A 80 -5.11 -6.52 -14.45
CA MET A 80 -5.07 -6.50 -12.99
C MET A 80 -3.84 -7.20 -12.41
N VAL A 81 -3.36 -8.28 -13.02
CA VAL A 81 -2.21 -9.04 -12.47
C VAL A 81 -0.92 -8.22 -12.55
N PRO A 82 -0.52 -7.66 -13.71
CA PRO A 82 0.65 -6.77 -13.80
C PRO A 82 0.56 -5.56 -12.87
N LEU A 83 -0.63 -4.93 -12.77
CA LEU A 83 -0.84 -3.79 -11.88
C LEU A 83 -0.66 -4.16 -10.40
N LYS A 84 -1.23 -5.29 -9.96
CA LYS A 84 -1.07 -5.78 -8.58
C LYS A 84 0.39 -6.04 -8.25
N ILE A 85 1.12 -6.67 -9.17
CA ILE A 85 2.55 -6.94 -9.02
C ILE A 85 3.34 -5.64 -8.85
N LEU A 86 3.07 -4.64 -9.68
CA LEU A 86 3.73 -3.34 -9.58
C LEU A 86 3.48 -2.68 -8.24
N LEU A 87 2.21 -2.60 -7.80
CA LEU A 87 1.84 -1.95 -6.54
C LEU A 87 2.46 -2.68 -5.34
N MET A 88 2.51 -4.01 -5.37
CA MET A 88 3.10 -4.81 -4.31
C MET A 88 4.63 -4.69 -4.29
N SER A 89 5.27 -4.60 -5.45
CA SER A 89 6.71 -4.34 -5.57
C SER A 89 7.07 -2.94 -5.06
N ALA A 90 6.27 -1.92 -5.44
CA ALA A 90 6.44 -0.56 -4.96
C ALA A 90 6.29 -0.46 -3.44
N PHE A 91 5.30 -1.15 -2.88
CA PHE A 91 5.12 -1.25 -1.44
C PHE A 91 6.35 -1.85 -0.74
N LEU A 92 6.85 -2.99 -1.23
CA LEU A 92 8.04 -3.64 -0.66
C LEU A 92 9.29 -2.76 -0.73
N LEU A 93 9.48 -2.01 -1.82
CA LEU A 93 10.59 -1.07 -1.97
C LEU A 93 10.50 0.13 -1.03
N ALA A 94 9.30 0.52 -0.61
CA ALA A 94 9.05 1.66 0.27
C ALA A 94 8.99 1.30 1.76
N LEU A 95 9.26 0.04 2.13
CA LEU A 95 9.32 -0.41 3.53
C LEU A 95 10.51 0.12 4.36
N PRO A 96 11.71 0.36 3.80
CA PRO A 96 12.82 0.97 4.54
C PRO A 96 12.51 2.42 4.96
#